data_AF-A0A956WHP9-F1
#
_entry.id   AF-A0A956WHP9-F1
#
_cell.length_a   1.000
_cell.length_b   1.000
_cell.length_c   1.000
_cell.angle_alpha   90.00
_cell.angle_beta   90.00
_cell.angle_gamma   90.00
#
_symmetry.space_group_name_H-M   'P 1'
#
loop_
_entity.id
_entity.type
_entity.pdbx_description
1 polymer ?
#
loop_
_entity_poly.entity_id
_entity_poly.type
_entity_poly.pdbx_seq_one_letter_code
_entity_poly.pdbx_strand_id
1 'polypeptide(L)'
;FDGNALPGVMTGSGLRRLIGEFGVLPGKRVLILGDGPDGAVTAHAVRGAGGQIVALVSEDDARSISVRGGGGVERVLMNGKESSVDIVAVAVGREPDLQLATMAGHSLVWMPAKGGWAPHQHGEEHHVPAGLVVAGDAAGVDSVDVCALDGAYAAARLVRSLGRMSDDEVGRIAGQIAERQPNRTRYLGSEPIHRQPWQVPIEVSQ
;
A
#
# COMPACT_ATOMS: atom_id res chain seq x y z
N PHE A 1 -0.48 17.56 -4.39
CA PHE A 1 -0.07 18.90 -3.96
C PHE A 1 0.79 19.55 -5.04
N ASP A 2 0.91 20.88 -5.02
CA ASP A 2 1.75 21.62 -5.97
C ASP A 2 3.24 21.46 -5.61
N GLY A 3 4.10 21.29 -6.61
CA GLY A 3 5.54 21.02 -6.41
C GLY A 3 5.90 19.57 -6.03
N ASN A 4 5.00 18.60 -6.25
CA ASN A 4 5.22 17.19 -5.92
C ASN A 4 6.27 16.46 -6.77
N ALA A 5 6.72 17.06 -7.87
CA ALA A 5 7.73 16.48 -8.76
C ALA A 5 9.16 17.00 -8.49
N LEU A 6 9.33 17.89 -7.50
CA LEU A 6 10.64 18.48 -7.21
C LEU A 6 11.62 17.45 -6.62
N PRO A 7 12.92 17.49 -6.98
CA PRO A 7 13.95 16.74 -6.27
C PRO A 7 13.89 17.01 -4.77
N GLY A 8 13.85 15.95 -3.95
CA GLY A 8 13.62 16.06 -2.51
C GLY A 8 12.20 15.68 -2.07
N VAL A 9 11.26 15.54 -3.01
CA VAL A 9 10.01 14.80 -2.76
C VAL A 9 10.28 13.32 -2.96
N MET A 10 9.90 12.49 -1.98
CA MET A 10 10.05 11.03 -2.05
C MET A 10 9.03 10.32 -1.17
N THR A 11 8.87 9.00 -1.35
CA THR A 11 8.02 8.20 -0.46
C THR A 11 8.66 8.08 0.93
N GLY A 12 7.83 7.96 1.97
CA GLY A 12 8.29 7.70 3.33
C GLY A 12 9.01 6.36 3.45
N SER A 13 8.58 5.34 2.69
CA SER A 13 9.33 4.08 2.55
C SER A 13 10.70 4.28 1.91
N GLY A 14 10.81 5.07 0.83
CA GLY A 14 12.09 5.39 0.20
C GLY A 14 13.05 6.11 1.15
N LEU A 15 12.56 7.12 1.87
CA LEU A 15 13.35 7.84 2.88
C LEU A 15 13.82 6.90 4.01
N ARG A 16 12.93 6.03 4.51
CA ARG A 16 13.28 5.03 5.54
C ARG A 16 14.35 4.07 5.05
N ARG A 17 14.32 3.65 3.79
CA ARG A 17 15.38 2.81 3.20
C ARG A 17 16.71 3.53 3.15
N LEU A 18 16.73 4.79 2.71
CA LEU A 18 17.96 5.61 2.72
C LEU A 18 18.59 5.67 4.12
N ILE A 19 17.77 5.90 5.15
CA ILE A 19 18.24 5.98 6.53
C ILE A 19 18.69 4.60 7.05
N GLY A 20 17.82 3.60 6.95
CA GLY A 20 18.00 2.31 7.61
C GLY A 20 18.95 1.36 6.89
N GLU A 21 18.96 1.38 5.56
CA GLU A 21 19.79 0.48 4.75
C GLU A 21 21.11 1.13 4.33
N PHE A 22 21.11 2.44 4.05
CA PHE A 22 22.28 3.14 3.52
C PHE A 22 22.91 4.12 4.52
N GLY A 23 22.29 4.37 5.67
CA GLY A 23 22.79 5.33 6.66
C GLY A 23 22.76 6.79 6.18
N VAL A 24 21.94 7.11 5.17
CA VAL A 24 21.86 8.42 4.55
C VAL A 24 20.57 9.13 4.94
N LEU A 25 20.70 10.31 5.54
CA LEU A 25 19.61 11.28 5.69
C LEU A 25 19.84 12.42 4.67
N PRO A 26 19.10 12.48 3.54
CA PRO A 26 19.40 13.40 2.43
C PRO A 26 19.19 14.89 2.73
N GLY A 27 18.60 15.22 3.88
CA GLY A 27 18.20 16.57 4.26
C GLY A 27 17.77 16.60 5.72
N LYS A 28 17.93 17.75 6.39
CA LYS A 28 17.76 17.84 7.85
C LYS A 28 16.35 18.22 8.25
N ARG A 29 15.60 18.91 7.39
CA ARG A 29 14.26 19.43 7.68
C ARG A 29 13.25 18.72 6.81
N VAL A 30 12.46 17.85 7.43
CA VAL A 30 11.54 16.97 6.72
C VAL A 30 10.11 17.37 7.03
N LEU A 31 9.31 17.61 5.99
CA LEU A 31 7.86 17.59 6.09
C LEU A 31 7.38 16.19 5.73
N ILE A 32 6.44 15.65 6.50
CA ILE A 32 5.83 14.36 6.20
C ILE A 32 4.36 14.61 5.86
N LEU A 33 3.96 14.16 4.67
CA LEU A 33 2.57 14.08 4.27
C LEU A 33 2.07 12.67 4.61
N GLY A 34 1.13 12.57 5.54
CA GLY A 34 0.65 11.36 6.20
C GLY A 34 0.90 11.44 7.70
N ASP A 35 -0.17 11.53 8.49
CA ASP A 35 -0.17 11.54 9.96
C ASP A 35 -0.57 10.19 10.58
N GLY A 36 -0.85 9.19 9.73
CA GLY A 36 -1.09 7.81 10.14
C GLY A 36 0.17 7.03 10.54
N PRO A 37 0.05 5.69 10.73
CA PRO A 37 1.13 4.84 11.21
C PRO A 37 2.42 4.92 10.38
N ASP A 38 2.31 4.93 9.05
CA ASP A 38 3.47 5.04 8.16
C ASP A 38 4.19 6.39 8.30
N GLY A 39 3.43 7.47 8.51
CA GLY A 39 3.97 8.79 8.84
C GLY A 39 4.73 8.79 10.16
N ALA A 40 4.16 8.18 11.21
CA ALA A 40 4.78 8.06 12.52
C ALA A 40 6.09 7.27 12.49
N VAL A 41 6.13 6.13 11.79
CA VAL A 41 7.36 5.33 11.63
C VAL A 41 8.41 6.10 10.82
N THR A 42 7.98 6.84 9.78
CA THR A 42 8.88 7.70 9.00
C THR A 42 9.46 8.82 9.87
N ALA A 43 8.63 9.47 10.69
CA ALA A 43 9.07 10.52 11.62
C ALA A 43 10.09 10.01 12.64
N HIS A 44 9.86 8.79 13.16
CA HIS A 44 10.78 8.15 14.09
C HIS A 44 12.14 7.89 13.44
N ALA A 45 12.18 7.33 12.23
CA ALA A 45 13.42 7.08 11.49
C ALA A 45 14.20 8.37 11.24
N VAL A 46 13.52 9.44 10.80
CA VAL A 46 14.15 10.75 10.56
C VAL A 46 14.74 11.33 11.85
N ARG A 47 13.98 11.31 12.96
CA ARG A 47 14.49 11.79 14.26
C ARG A 47 15.67 10.97 14.77
N GLY A 48 15.61 9.64 14.62
CA GLY A 48 16.70 8.74 14.99
C GLY A 48 17.99 9.00 14.21
N ALA A 49 17.87 9.48 12.97
CA ALA A 49 19.00 9.92 12.13
C ALA A 49 19.45 11.37 12.38
N GLY A 50 18.90 12.05 13.40
CA GLY A 50 19.23 13.45 13.72
C GLY A 50 18.53 14.50 12.88
N GLY A 51 17.49 14.12 12.13
CA GLY A 51 16.64 15.04 11.36
C GLY A 51 15.56 15.71 12.21
N GLN A 52 15.07 16.84 11.71
CA GLN A 52 13.98 17.62 12.26
C GLN A 52 12.71 17.41 11.45
N ILE A 53 11.60 17.15 12.15
CA ILE A 53 10.26 17.17 11.54
C ILE A 53 9.73 18.60 11.58
N VAL A 54 9.51 19.20 10.41
CA VAL A 54 8.94 20.55 10.28
C VAL A 54 7.43 20.51 10.48
N ALA A 55 6.77 19.52 9.88
CA ALA A 55 5.34 19.30 10.00
C ALA A 55 4.97 17.85 9.68
N LEU A 56 3.89 17.38 10.31
CA LEU A 56 3.09 16.24 9.85
C LEU A 56 1.81 16.82 9.28
N VAL A 57 1.44 16.43 8.06
CA VAL A 57 0.27 16.95 7.35
C VAL A 57 -0.64 15.78 7.02
N SER A 58 -1.93 15.88 7.32
CA SER A 58 -2.90 14.83 6.96
C SER A 58 -3.01 14.70 5.43
N GLU A 59 -3.48 13.54 4.96
CA GLU A 59 -3.75 13.35 3.53
C GLU A 59 -4.88 14.25 3.00
N ASP A 60 -5.87 14.53 3.85
CA ASP A 60 -6.97 15.46 3.55
C ASP A 60 -6.44 16.88 3.28
N ASP A 61 -5.40 17.28 4.01
CA ASP A 61 -4.76 18.59 3.88
C ASP A 61 -3.69 18.63 2.78
N ALA A 62 -3.44 17.53 2.04
CA ALA A 62 -2.44 17.49 0.99
C ALA A 62 -2.63 18.62 -0.04
N ARG A 63 -3.87 19.01 -0.35
CA ARG A 63 -4.13 20.08 -1.32
C ARG A 63 -3.80 21.48 -0.80
N SER A 64 -3.60 21.64 0.50
CA SER A 64 -3.27 22.91 1.16
C SER A 64 -1.79 23.27 1.09
N ILE A 65 -0.92 22.33 0.69
CA ILE A 65 0.53 22.55 0.62
C ILE A 65 0.99 22.85 -0.81
N SER A 66 1.93 23.79 -0.94
CA SER A 66 2.67 24.08 -2.18
C SER A 66 4.17 24.08 -1.89
N VAL A 67 4.91 23.25 -2.60
CA VAL A 67 6.35 23.06 -2.41
C VAL A 67 7.11 23.84 -3.48
N ARG A 68 8.17 24.55 -3.09
CA ARG A 68 8.95 25.43 -3.97
C ARG A 68 10.46 25.25 -3.76
N GLY A 69 11.21 25.50 -4.82
CA GLY A 69 12.67 25.67 -4.82
C GLY A 69 13.24 25.63 -6.24
N GLY A 70 14.49 26.07 -6.39
CA GLY A 70 15.13 26.23 -7.71
C GLY A 70 15.81 24.96 -8.22
N GLY A 71 16.43 24.19 -7.32
CA GLY A 71 17.12 22.92 -7.63
C GLY A 71 16.50 21.69 -6.95
N GLY A 72 15.45 21.88 -6.16
CA GLY A 72 14.80 20.87 -5.34
C GLY A 72 13.86 21.50 -4.33
N VAL A 73 13.43 20.71 -3.35
CA VAL A 73 12.63 21.18 -2.22
C VAL A 73 13.48 22.14 -1.36
N GLU A 74 13.02 23.36 -1.18
CA GLU A 74 13.65 24.35 -0.30
C GLU A 74 12.67 24.91 0.75
N ARG A 75 11.40 25.06 0.34
CA ARG A 75 10.35 25.72 1.12
C ARG A 75 8.99 25.09 0.84
N VAL A 76 8.13 25.09 1.85
CA VAL A 76 6.71 24.74 1.75
C VAL A 76 5.86 25.92 2.20
N LEU A 77 4.82 26.23 1.43
CA LEU A 77 3.74 27.11 1.81
C LEU A 77 2.55 26.26 2.27
N MET A 78 2.09 26.49 3.50
CA MET A 78 0.92 25.82 4.08
C MET A 78 0.12 26.84 4.89
N ASN A 79 -1.17 26.98 4.59
CA ASN A 79 -2.06 27.91 5.30
C ASN A 79 -1.52 29.35 5.35
N GLY A 80 -0.91 29.83 4.25
CA GLY A 80 -0.31 31.16 4.17
C GLY A 80 1.02 31.32 4.93
N LYS A 81 1.51 30.28 5.60
CA LYS A 81 2.80 30.27 6.29
C LYS A 81 3.84 29.53 5.47
N GLU A 82 4.98 30.18 5.26
CA GLU A 82 6.13 29.57 4.62
C GLU A 82 7.07 28.96 5.67
N SER A 83 7.57 27.76 5.41
CA SER A 83 8.56 27.07 6.25
C SER A 83 9.62 26.46 5.36
N SER A 84 10.89 26.52 5.80
CA SER A 84 11.99 25.96 5.01
C SER A 84 12.14 24.46 5.30
N VAL A 85 12.21 23.67 4.23
CA VAL A 85 12.13 22.21 4.21
C VAL A 85 13.12 21.71 3.16
N ASP A 86 13.80 20.61 3.44
CA ASP A 86 14.76 19.99 2.51
C ASP A 86 14.16 18.76 1.83
N ILE A 87 13.20 18.09 2.50
CA ILE A 87 12.57 16.86 2.04
C ILE A 87 11.07 16.91 2.31
N VAL A 88 10.27 16.47 1.34
CA VAL A 88 8.86 16.10 1.55
C VAL A 88 8.75 14.58 1.43
N ALA A 89 8.44 13.92 2.54
CA ALA A 89 8.22 12.48 2.61
C ALA A 89 6.71 12.18 2.52
N VAL A 90 6.30 11.42 1.50
CA VAL A 90 4.91 11.03 1.28
C VAL A 90 4.64 9.64 1.86
N ALA A 91 3.79 9.57 2.88
CA ALA A 91 3.51 8.40 3.71
C ALA A 91 1.98 8.21 3.91
N VAL A 92 1.20 8.34 2.84
CA VAL A 92 -0.28 8.31 2.80
C VAL A 92 -0.85 6.94 2.40
N GLY A 93 -0.22 5.86 2.86
CA GLY A 93 -0.68 4.49 2.60
C GLY A 93 0.10 3.73 1.52
N ARG A 94 -0.38 2.53 1.22
CA ARG A 94 0.24 1.56 0.31
C ARG A 94 -0.81 0.96 -0.61
N GLU A 95 -0.45 0.81 -1.87
CA GLU A 95 -1.25 0.15 -2.89
C GLU A 95 -0.62 -1.21 -3.24
N PRO A 96 -1.42 -2.28 -3.38
CA PRO A 96 -0.92 -3.56 -3.85
C PRO A 96 -0.32 -3.44 -5.27
N ASP A 97 0.76 -4.17 -5.53
CA ASP A 97 1.24 -4.35 -6.90
C ASP A 97 0.35 -5.35 -7.64
N LEU A 98 -0.40 -4.85 -8.62
CA LEU A 98 -1.41 -5.60 -9.35
C LEU A 98 -0.88 -6.25 -10.63
N GLN A 99 0.37 -6.01 -11.01
CA GLN A 99 0.87 -6.37 -12.34
C GLN A 99 0.77 -7.87 -12.60
N LEU A 100 1.33 -8.70 -11.71
CA LEU A 100 1.32 -10.16 -11.88
C LEU A 100 -0.09 -10.75 -11.75
N ALA A 101 -0.89 -10.26 -10.79
CA ALA A 101 -2.27 -10.70 -10.62
C ALA A 101 -3.08 -10.40 -11.89
N THR A 102 -2.92 -9.20 -12.46
CA THR A 102 -3.57 -8.78 -13.69
C THR A 102 -3.13 -9.61 -14.90
N MET A 103 -1.82 -9.82 -15.07
CA MET A 103 -1.26 -10.65 -16.15
C MET A 103 -1.77 -12.09 -16.08
N ALA A 104 -1.98 -12.61 -14.87
CA ALA A 104 -2.54 -13.93 -14.67
C ALA A 104 -4.05 -14.00 -14.93
N GLY A 105 -4.75 -12.87 -15.11
CA GLY A 105 -6.20 -12.83 -15.30
C GLY A 105 -7.00 -12.83 -14.00
N HIS A 106 -6.39 -12.45 -12.89
CA HIS A 106 -7.06 -12.37 -11.58
C HIS A 106 -8.12 -11.25 -11.60
N SER A 107 -9.31 -11.51 -11.04
CA SER A 107 -10.31 -10.45 -10.85
C SER A 107 -9.83 -9.44 -9.80
N LEU A 108 -10.16 -8.16 -10.01
CA LEU A 108 -9.86 -7.06 -9.10
C LEU A 108 -11.14 -6.57 -8.42
N VAL A 109 -10.98 -6.08 -7.19
CA VAL A 109 -12.02 -5.37 -6.42
C VAL A 109 -11.52 -4.00 -6.01
N TRP A 110 -12.43 -3.02 -6.02
CA TRP A 110 -12.15 -1.70 -5.46
C TRP A 110 -12.20 -1.76 -3.94
N MET A 111 -11.19 -1.21 -3.28
CA MET A 111 -11.11 -1.07 -1.82
C MET A 111 -11.26 0.41 -1.45
N PRO A 112 -12.48 0.89 -1.13
CA PRO A 112 -12.69 2.29 -0.78
C PRO A 112 -11.82 2.78 0.38
N ALA A 113 -11.61 1.93 1.39
CA ALA A 113 -10.80 2.25 2.57
C ALA A 113 -9.30 2.47 2.25
N LYS A 114 -8.84 2.03 1.08
CA LYS A 114 -7.45 2.21 0.61
C LYS A 114 -7.34 3.13 -0.60
N GLY A 115 -8.48 3.58 -1.14
CA GLY A 115 -8.51 4.38 -2.37
C GLY A 115 -7.90 3.68 -3.59
N GLY A 116 -7.88 2.34 -3.62
CA GLY A 116 -7.16 1.57 -4.63
C GLY A 116 -7.80 0.22 -4.97
N TRP A 117 -7.22 -0.46 -5.95
CA TRP A 117 -7.63 -1.79 -6.38
C TRP A 117 -6.81 -2.87 -5.67
N ALA A 118 -7.42 -4.02 -5.43
CA ALA A 118 -6.74 -5.22 -4.94
C ALA A 118 -7.22 -6.46 -5.68
N PRO A 119 -6.41 -7.53 -5.76
CA PRO A 119 -6.88 -8.82 -6.23
C PRO A 119 -8.01 -9.33 -5.34
N HIS A 120 -9.08 -9.86 -5.95
CA HIS A 120 -10.21 -10.39 -5.20
C HIS A 120 -9.76 -11.51 -4.26
N GLN A 121 -9.85 -11.28 -2.95
CA GLN A 121 -9.35 -12.23 -1.97
C GLN A 121 -10.26 -13.46 -1.90
N HIS A 122 -9.63 -14.64 -2.00
CA HIS A 122 -10.02 -15.92 -1.42
C HIS A 122 -11.51 -16.14 -1.04
N GLY A 123 -12.41 -16.08 -2.03
CA GLY A 123 -13.85 -16.25 -1.80
C GLY A 123 -14.52 -17.29 -2.70
N GLU A 124 -14.42 -17.14 -4.01
CA GLU A 124 -15.07 -18.07 -4.94
C GLU A 124 -14.09 -18.54 -6.03
N GLU A 125 -14.13 -19.84 -6.33
CA GLU A 125 -13.24 -20.54 -7.27
C GLU A 125 -13.32 -19.99 -8.71
N HIS A 126 -14.19 -19.04 -8.97
CA HIS A 126 -14.45 -18.45 -10.29
C HIS A 126 -13.67 -17.17 -10.61
N HIS A 127 -12.90 -16.63 -9.65
CA HIS A 127 -12.26 -15.30 -9.80
C HIS A 127 -10.72 -15.32 -9.74
N VAL A 128 -10.15 -16.52 -9.59
CA VAL A 128 -8.71 -16.78 -9.55
C VAL A 128 -8.38 -17.87 -10.54
N PRO A 129 -7.35 -17.72 -11.39
CA PRO A 129 -6.85 -18.82 -12.21
C PRO A 129 -6.53 -20.04 -11.35
N ALA A 130 -6.90 -21.23 -11.81
CA ALA A 130 -6.64 -22.47 -11.07
C ALA A 130 -5.13 -22.61 -10.74
N GLY A 131 -4.82 -22.92 -9.48
CA GLY A 131 -3.44 -23.12 -9.01
C GLY A 131 -2.66 -21.84 -8.68
N LEU A 132 -3.25 -20.65 -8.81
CA LEU A 132 -2.64 -19.39 -8.39
C LEU A 132 -3.29 -18.86 -7.11
N VAL A 133 -2.50 -18.23 -6.25
CA VAL A 133 -2.98 -17.48 -5.09
C VAL A 133 -2.18 -16.19 -4.94
N VAL A 134 -2.83 -15.13 -4.43
CA VAL A 134 -2.19 -13.89 -4.03
C VAL A 134 -2.34 -13.77 -2.51
N ALA A 135 -1.26 -13.39 -1.82
CA ALA A 135 -1.25 -13.27 -0.36
C ALA A 135 -0.45 -12.04 0.10
N GLY A 136 -0.65 -11.64 1.36
CA GLY A 136 0.05 -10.55 2.00
C GLY A 136 -0.33 -9.19 1.43
N ASP A 137 0.63 -8.27 1.38
CA ASP A 137 0.41 -6.90 0.90
C ASP A 137 -0.06 -6.85 -0.56
N ALA A 138 0.42 -7.80 -1.39
CA ALA A 138 -0.04 -7.95 -2.76
C ALA A 138 -1.53 -8.36 -2.86
N ALA A 139 -2.07 -9.00 -1.82
CA ALA A 139 -3.50 -9.27 -1.71
C ALA A 139 -4.27 -8.08 -1.10
N GLY A 140 -3.59 -7.00 -0.69
CA GLY A 140 -4.19 -5.90 0.05
C GLY A 140 -4.22 -6.11 1.56
N VAL A 141 -3.36 -6.95 2.14
CA VAL A 141 -3.18 -7.05 3.60
C VAL A 141 -2.16 -6.01 4.08
N ASP A 142 -2.57 -5.09 4.95
CA ASP A 142 -1.74 -3.98 5.43
C ASP A 142 -1.06 -4.24 6.78
N SER A 143 -1.36 -5.34 7.45
CA SER A 143 -0.78 -5.65 8.76
C SER A 143 0.31 -6.71 8.67
N VAL A 144 1.47 -6.46 9.26
CA VAL A 144 2.63 -7.37 9.20
C VAL A 144 2.31 -8.75 9.79
N ASP A 145 1.65 -8.77 10.93
CA ASP A 145 1.25 -9.99 11.64
C ASP A 145 0.18 -10.79 10.91
N VAL A 146 -0.70 -10.11 10.15
CA VAL A 146 -1.72 -10.74 9.31
C VAL A 146 -1.13 -11.20 7.98
N CYS A 147 -0.17 -10.49 7.39
CA CYS A 147 0.49 -10.90 6.15
C CYS A 147 1.08 -12.31 6.24
N ALA A 148 1.73 -12.65 7.35
CA ALA A 148 2.28 -13.98 7.57
C ALA A 148 1.18 -15.05 7.63
N LEU A 149 0.09 -14.77 8.35
CA LEU A 149 -1.05 -15.68 8.44
C LEU A 149 -1.78 -15.83 7.10
N ASP A 150 -1.89 -14.75 6.34
CA ASP A 150 -2.51 -14.75 5.01
C ASP A 150 -1.71 -15.60 4.02
N GLY A 151 -0.38 -15.51 4.05
CA GLY A 151 0.49 -16.43 3.30
C GLY A 151 0.27 -17.89 3.69
N ALA A 152 0.16 -18.19 4.98
CA ALA A 152 -0.14 -19.53 5.46
C ALA A 152 -1.54 -20.01 5.02
N TYR A 153 -2.53 -19.13 5.05
CA TYR A 153 -3.90 -19.41 4.62
C TYR A 153 -3.98 -19.69 3.11
N ALA A 154 -3.33 -18.86 2.28
CA ALA A 154 -3.24 -19.05 0.84
C ALA A 154 -2.58 -20.39 0.49
N ALA A 155 -1.47 -20.73 1.16
CA ALA A 155 -0.80 -22.02 0.99
C ALA A 155 -1.69 -23.19 1.43
N ALA A 156 -2.34 -23.10 2.60
CA ALA A 156 -3.25 -24.13 3.09
C ALA A 156 -4.38 -24.44 2.11
N ARG A 157 -4.95 -23.42 1.45
CA ARG A 157 -5.99 -23.62 0.42
C ARG A 157 -5.48 -24.34 -0.82
N LEU A 158 -4.24 -24.06 -1.26
CA LEU A 158 -3.60 -24.81 -2.35
C LEU A 158 -3.35 -26.28 -1.95
N VAL A 159 -2.84 -26.51 -0.74
CA VAL A 159 -2.61 -27.88 -0.24
C VAL A 159 -3.93 -28.64 -0.11
N ARG A 160 -5.00 -27.97 0.35
CA ARG A 160 -6.36 -28.51 0.39
C ARG A 160 -6.88 -28.86 -1.00
N SER A 161 -6.69 -28.00 -2.01
CA SER A 161 -7.17 -28.31 -3.38
C SER A 161 -6.47 -29.54 -3.99
N LEU A 162 -5.31 -29.90 -3.48
CA LEU A 162 -4.60 -31.15 -3.81
C LEU A 162 -5.05 -32.36 -2.96
N GLY A 163 -6.06 -32.20 -2.09
CA GLY A 163 -6.53 -33.24 -1.17
C GLY A 163 -5.53 -33.60 -0.06
N ARG A 164 -4.62 -32.68 0.28
CA ARG A 164 -3.53 -32.91 1.25
C ARG A 164 -3.72 -32.20 2.59
N MET A 165 -4.85 -31.52 2.78
CA MET A 165 -5.21 -30.81 4.02
C MET A 165 -6.74 -30.77 4.15
N SER A 166 -7.26 -30.86 5.38
CA SER A 166 -8.70 -30.81 5.63
C SER A 166 -9.24 -29.37 5.68
N ASP A 167 -10.56 -29.22 5.56
CA ASP A 167 -11.21 -27.92 5.76
C ASP A 167 -11.05 -27.41 7.20
N ASP A 168 -11.02 -28.29 8.20
CA ASP A 168 -10.79 -27.91 9.60
C ASP A 168 -9.38 -27.33 9.81
N GLU A 169 -8.38 -27.90 9.15
CA GLU A 169 -7.00 -27.40 9.18
C GLU A 169 -6.90 -25.98 8.59
N VAL A 170 -7.55 -25.76 7.45
CA VAL A 170 -7.63 -24.44 6.79
C VAL A 170 -8.43 -23.45 7.64
N GLY A 171 -9.55 -23.90 8.22
CA GLY A 171 -10.44 -23.11 9.06
C GLY A 171 -9.76 -22.60 10.34
N ARG A 172 -8.83 -23.36 10.92
CA ARG A 172 -8.02 -22.90 12.06
C ARG A 172 -7.16 -21.68 11.73
N ILE A 173 -6.53 -21.65 10.55
CA ILE A 173 -5.71 -20.51 10.12
C ILE A 173 -6.62 -19.30 9.83
N ALA A 174 -7.76 -19.53 9.18
CA ALA A 174 -8.76 -18.48 8.95
C ALA A 174 -9.27 -17.86 10.26
N GLY A 175 -9.49 -18.67 11.30
CA GLY A 175 -9.87 -18.21 12.64
C GLY A 175 -8.84 -17.28 13.26
N GLN A 176 -7.55 -17.61 13.17
CA GLN A 176 -6.46 -16.74 13.66
C GLN A 176 -6.42 -15.38 12.95
N ILE A 177 -6.74 -15.34 11.65
CA ILE A 177 -6.83 -14.08 10.91
C ILE A 177 -8.05 -13.28 11.37
N ALA A 178 -9.21 -13.94 11.55
CA ALA A 178 -10.43 -13.28 12.00
C ALA A 178 -10.30 -12.68 13.40
N GLU A 179 -9.55 -13.33 14.30
CA GLU A 179 -9.24 -12.79 15.64
C GLU A 179 -8.40 -11.51 15.58
N ARG A 180 -7.41 -11.44 14.69
CA ARG A 180 -6.50 -10.29 14.57
C ARG A 180 -7.06 -9.15 13.73
N GLN A 181 -7.86 -9.47 12.73
CA GLN A 181 -8.46 -8.49 11.81
C GLN A 181 -9.93 -8.84 11.54
N PRO A 182 -10.82 -8.61 12.53
CA PRO A 182 -12.23 -9.01 12.44
C PRO A 182 -13.00 -8.30 11.32
N ASN A 183 -12.51 -7.15 10.85
CA ASN A 183 -13.10 -6.41 9.72
C ASN A 183 -12.56 -6.85 8.35
N ARG A 184 -11.67 -7.85 8.27
CA ARG A 184 -11.07 -8.29 7.01
C ARG A 184 -12.09 -8.88 6.03
N THR A 185 -13.09 -9.59 6.54
CA THR A 185 -14.19 -10.18 5.75
C THR A 185 -15.15 -9.15 5.15
N ARG A 186 -15.01 -7.85 5.46
CA ARG A 186 -15.91 -6.81 4.96
C ARG A 186 -15.56 -6.28 3.57
N TYR A 187 -14.42 -6.68 3.00
CA TYR A 187 -14.03 -6.36 1.62
C TYR A 187 -14.64 -7.32 0.58
N LEU A 188 -15.36 -8.34 1.03
CA LEU A 188 -16.12 -9.30 0.21
C LEU A 188 -17.44 -8.72 -0.34
N GLY A 189 -17.70 -7.42 -0.14
CA GLY A 189 -18.98 -6.77 -0.45
C GLY A 189 -18.99 -5.90 -1.71
N SER A 190 -17.85 -5.69 -2.39
CA SER A 190 -17.84 -5.10 -3.73
C SER A 190 -17.86 -6.22 -4.77
N GLU A 191 -18.89 -6.21 -5.62
CA GLU A 191 -18.96 -7.09 -6.79
C GLU A 191 -17.64 -7.00 -7.58
N PRO A 192 -16.99 -8.14 -7.90
CA PRO A 192 -15.82 -8.14 -8.75
C PRO A 192 -16.12 -7.40 -10.04
N ILE A 193 -15.18 -6.59 -10.54
CA ILE A 193 -15.31 -6.12 -11.91
C ILE A 193 -15.01 -7.30 -12.83
N HIS A 194 -16.08 -7.96 -13.30
CA HIS A 194 -16.00 -9.11 -14.20
C HIS A 194 -15.39 -8.78 -15.57
N ARG A 195 -15.39 -7.50 -15.98
CA ARG A 195 -14.72 -7.02 -17.19
C ARG A 195 -13.58 -6.10 -16.82
N GLN A 196 -12.37 -6.63 -16.85
CA GLN A 196 -11.20 -5.78 -16.82
C GLN A 196 -11.30 -4.77 -17.98
N PRO A 197 -11.00 -3.48 -17.80
CA PRO A 197 -11.16 -2.47 -18.84
C PRO A 197 -10.30 -2.73 -20.10
N TRP A 198 -9.32 -3.62 -20.02
CA TRP A 198 -8.49 -4.10 -21.15
C TRP A 198 -8.96 -5.42 -21.78
N GLN A 199 -10.04 -6.05 -21.29
CA GLN A 199 -10.68 -7.21 -21.93
C GLN A 199 -11.72 -6.81 -22.99
N VAL A 200 -11.64 -5.58 -23.51
CA VAL A 200 -12.37 -5.21 -24.73
C VAL A 200 -11.81 -6.09 -25.86
N PRO A 201 -12.65 -6.83 -26.60
CA PRO A 201 -12.19 -7.58 -27.77
C PRO A 201 -11.47 -6.60 -28.71
N ILE A 202 -10.17 -6.78 -28.90
CA ILE A 202 -9.49 -6.15 -30.02
C ILE A 202 -9.94 -6.96 -31.23
N GLU A 203 -10.96 -6.47 -31.94
CA GLU A 203 -11.26 -6.97 -33.28
C GLU A 203 -10.06 -6.64 -34.18
N VAL A 204 -9.14 -7.58 -34.30
CA VAL A 204 -8.09 -7.51 -35.32
C VAL A 204 -8.76 -7.91 -36.63
N SER A 205 -9.17 -6.93 -37.43
CA SER A 205 -9.56 -7.21 -38.82
C SER A 205 -8.35 -7.79 -39.55
N GLN A 206 -8.46 -9.05 -39.99
CA GLN A 206 -7.49 -9.65 -40.91
C GLN A 206 -7.60 -9.03 -42.31
#